data_AF-A0A536NKZ3-F1
#
_entry.id   AF-A0A536NKZ3-F1
#
_cell.length_a   1.000
_cell.length_b   1.000
_cell.length_c   1.000
_cell.angle_alpha   90.00
_cell.angle_beta   90.00
_cell.angle_gamma   90.00
#
_symmetry.space_group_name_H-M   'P 1'
#
loop_
_entity.id
_entity.type
_entity.pdbx_description
1 polymer ?
#
loop_
_entity_poly.entity_id
_entity_poly.type
_entity_poly.pdbx_seq_one_letter_code
_entity_poly.pdbx_strand_id
1 'polypeptide(L)'
;MCAHSCMRPGIRFTFSRLRTCLCCSSGIPVPRWQRSPRWRDREHGGFYSEADAVRSRRWLLERAVIFFTHCASVDAFQQWMYTTPEGRDADARDRKWLELRRRFEGDSVNWSGLDAERIARWYYQPHFFEFPFYYIEYGIAQLGALQVWRNSLTNRGEAVRKYREALALGASRPLPELYKTAGARLIFDSEGMRELIEVVEEELATLDA
;
A
#
# COMPACT_ATOMS: atom_id res chain seq x y z
N MET A 1 4.74 20.90 11.59
CA MET A 1 5.66 21.81 10.87
C MET A 1 6.77 20.98 10.21
N CYS A 2 6.53 20.42 9.02
CA CYS A 2 7.52 19.61 8.29
C CYS A 2 7.62 20.00 6.80
N ALA A 3 7.33 21.26 6.45
CA ALA A 3 7.17 21.67 5.05
C ALA A 3 8.29 22.56 4.50
N HIS A 4 9.42 22.76 5.20
CA HIS A 4 10.36 23.85 4.85
C HIS A 4 11.78 23.46 4.43
N SER A 5 12.03 22.23 3.96
CA SER A 5 13.40 21.86 3.55
C SER A 5 13.48 20.99 2.29
N CYS A 6 12.76 21.34 1.23
CA CYS A 6 12.83 20.62 -0.05
C CYS A 6 12.90 21.59 -1.26
N MET A 7 14.01 22.32 -1.40
CA MET A 7 14.39 22.89 -2.71
C MET A 7 15.91 22.87 -2.87
N ARG A 8 16.45 21.77 -3.41
CA ARG A 8 17.72 21.77 -4.17
C ARG A 8 17.66 20.72 -5.30
N PRO A 9 18.22 21.00 -6.49
CA PRO A 9 18.16 20.10 -7.65
C PRO A 9 19.28 19.05 -7.56
N GLY A 10 18.94 17.82 -7.94
CA GLY A 10 19.81 16.66 -7.89
C GLY A 10 19.12 15.53 -7.12
N ILE A 11 18.51 14.59 -7.84
CA ILE A 11 17.75 13.48 -7.28
C ILE A 11 18.69 12.64 -6.41
N ARG A 12 18.68 12.91 -5.11
CA ARG A 12 19.21 12.04 -4.06
C ARG A 12 18.03 11.60 -3.20
N PHE A 13 17.80 10.30 -3.16
CA PHE A 13 16.84 9.67 -2.27
C PHE A 13 17.20 10.04 -0.82
N THR A 14 16.43 10.94 -0.21
CA THR A 14 16.66 11.39 1.17
C THR A 14 15.62 10.80 2.12
N PHE A 15 16.13 10.48 3.31
CA PHE A 15 15.58 9.96 4.58
C PHE A 15 14.05 9.80 4.80
N SER A 16 13.18 10.59 4.17
CA SER A 16 11.72 10.52 4.35
C SER A 16 11.08 9.25 3.75
N ARG A 17 11.63 8.73 2.64
CA ARG A 17 10.98 7.68 1.82
C ARG A 17 11.05 6.25 2.40
N LEU A 18 11.96 5.99 3.34
CA LEU A 18 12.14 4.63 3.91
C LEU A 18 11.06 4.23 4.91
N ARG A 19 10.51 5.18 5.68
CA ARG A 19 9.37 4.89 6.57
C ARG A 19 8.13 4.48 5.79
N THR A 20 7.97 5.05 4.60
CA THR A 20 6.89 4.73 3.68
C THR A 20 7.09 3.37 3.03
N CYS A 21 8.33 3.05 2.63
CA CYS A 21 8.68 1.83 1.90
C CYS A 21 8.42 0.50 2.65
N LEU A 22 8.27 0.51 3.98
CA LEU A 22 8.09 -0.74 4.76
C LEU A 22 7.17 -0.62 5.98
N CYS A 23 6.77 0.58 6.45
CA CYS A 23 6.45 0.71 7.88
C CYS A 23 5.18 1.47 8.31
N CYS A 24 4.52 2.36 7.56
CA CYS A 24 3.54 3.23 8.25
C CYS A 24 2.21 3.58 7.55
N SER A 25 2.02 3.31 6.26
CA SER A 25 0.86 3.86 5.52
C SER A 25 -0.08 2.81 4.92
N SER A 26 0.35 1.56 4.83
CA SER A 26 -0.43 0.44 4.28
C SER A 26 -1.58 -0.02 5.18
N GLY A 27 -1.71 0.53 6.38
CA GLY A 27 -2.69 0.09 7.36
C GLY A 27 -2.43 -1.31 7.92
N ILE A 28 -1.51 -2.10 7.36
CA ILE A 28 -1.08 -3.39 7.90
C ILE A 28 -0.18 -3.11 9.10
N PRO A 29 -0.67 -3.33 10.33
CA PRO A 29 0.16 -3.13 11.49
C PRO A 29 1.18 -4.28 11.52
N VAL A 30 2.46 -3.93 11.80
CA VAL A 30 3.64 -4.76 12.13
C VAL A 30 3.35 -6.23 12.56
N PRO A 31 4.23 -7.22 12.32
CA PRO A 31 4.03 -8.62 12.74
C PRO A 31 3.62 -8.90 14.20
N ARG A 32 3.67 -7.90 15.11
CA ARG A 32 3.15 -8.03 16.47
C ARG A 32 1.61 -8.12 16.55
N TRP A 33 0.88 -7.69 15.53
CA TRP A 33 -0.54 -7.35 15.70
C TRP A 33 -1.53 -8.43 15.24
N GLN A 34 -1.20 -9.27 14.24
CA GLN A 34 -2.22 -10.09 13.56
C GLN A 34 -2.43 -11.52 14.06
N ARG A 35 -1.55 -12.05 14.92
CA ARG A 35 -1.71 -13.39 15.55
C ARG A 35 -1.61 -13.41 17.08
N SER A 36 -1.44 -12.25 17.74
CA SER A 36 -1.42 -12.21 19.22
C SER A 36 -2.82 -11.88 19.76
N PRO A 37 -3.38 -12.69 20.66
CA PRO A 37 -4.65 -12.38 21.32
C PRO A 37 -4.59 -11.06 22.09
N ARG A 38 -3.43 -10.75 22.72
CA ARG A 38 -3.12 -9.64 23.65
C ARG A 38 -3.57 -8.21 23.32
N TRP A 39 -4.11 -7.92 22.14
CA TRP A 39 -4.56 -6.56 21.79
C TRP A 39 -5.78 -6.54 20.85
N ARG A 40 -6.45 -7.67 20.65
CA ARG A 40 -7.54 -7.79 19.68
C ARG A 40 -8.89 -7.66 20.35
N ASP A 41 -9.28 -8.67 21.09
CA ASP A 41 -10.50 -8.62 21.89
C ASP A 41 -10.23 -7.98 23.26
N ARG A 42 -11.30 -7.55 23.92
CA ARG A 42 -11.27 -7.00 25.27
C ARG A 42 -10.69 -7.97 26.31
N GLU A 43 -10.85 -9.28 26.13
CA GLU A 43 -10.40 -10.30 27.09
C GLU A 43 -8.88 -10.32 27.22
N HIS A 44 -8.18 -9.91 26.16
CA HIS A 44 -6.74 -9.89 26.13
C HIS A 44 -6.13 -8.49 26.23
N GLY A 45 -6.94 -7.44 26.46
CA GLY A 45 -6.48 -6.04 26.59
C GLY A 45 -6.61 -5.19 25.32
N GLY A 46 -7.37 -5.66 24.33
CA GLY A 46 -7.68 -4.97 23.08
C GLY A 46 -8.89 -4.03 23.15
N PHE A 47 -9.09 -3.28 22.06
CA PHE A 47 -10.21 -2.32 21.92
C PHE A 47 -11.50 -2.96 21.39
N TYR A 48 -11.41 -4.07 20.67
CA TYR A 48 -12.53 -4.66 19.94
C TYR A 48 -13.25 -5.75 20.76
N SER A 49 -14.50 -6.03 20.42
CA SER A 49 -15.07 -7.36 20.71
C SER A 49 -14.41 -8.41 19.79
N GLU A 50 -14.59 -9.69 20.07
CA GLU A 50 -14.12 -10.76 19.18
C GLU A 50 -14.68 -10.61 17.76
N ALA A 51 -15.99 -10.38 17.64
CA ALA A 51 -16.66 -10.14 16.35
C ALA A 51 -16.12 -8.90 15.63
N ASP A 52 -15.88 -7.80 16.36
CA ASP A 52 -15.28 -6.60 15.78
C ASP A 52 -13.82 -6.82 15.35
N ALA A 53 -13.06 -7.65 16.07
CA ALA A 53 -11.69 -7.98 15.74
C ALA A 53 -11.60 -8.80 14.45
N VAL A 54 -12.50 -9.77 14.26
CA VAL A 54 -12.62 -10.54 13.01
C VAL A 54 -12.99 -9.62 11.85
N ARG A 55 -14.03 -8.78 12.01
CA ARG A 55 -14.43 -7.79 10.98
C ARG A 55 -13.28 -6.85 10.63
N SER A 56 -12.57 -6.32 11.62
CA SER A 56 -11.46 -5.40 11.41
C SER A 56 -10.29 -6.07 10.67
N ARG A 57 -10.02 -7.35 10.95
CA ARG A 57 -8.95 -8.10 10.28
C ARG A 57 -9.30 -8.39 8.83
N ARG A 58 -10.53 -8.82 8.56
CA ARG A 58 -11.04 -9.01 7.19
C ARG A 58 -10.89 -7.72 6.38
N TRP A 59 -11.43 -6.62 6.89
CA TRP A 59 -11.37 -5.31 6.25
C TRP A 59 -9.94 -4.88 5.93
N LEU A 60 -8.99 -5.15 6.83
CA LEU A 60 -7.59 -4.83 6.61
C LEU A 60 -6.99 -5.63 5.45
N LEU A 61 -7.24 -6.94 5.41
CA LEU A 61 -6.74 -7.84 4.37
C LEU A 61 -7.34 -7.50 3.00
N GLU A 62 -8.66 -7.28 2.94
CA GLU A 62 -9.34 -6.84 1.70
C GLU A 62 -8.78 -5.50 1.20
N ARG A 63 -8.59 -4.54 2.11
CA ARG A 63 -8.02 -3.23 1.75
C ARG A 63 -6.58 -3.32 1.28
N ALA A 64 -5.79 -4.24 1.80
CA ALA A 64 -4.42 -4.47 1.34
C ALA A 64 -4.40 -4.88 -0.14
N VAL A 65 -5.37 -5.67 -0.59
CA VAL A 65 -5.51 -6.10 -1.99
C VAL A 65 -6.06 -4.99 -2.87
N ILE A 66 -7.20 -4.39 -2.47
CA ILE A 66 -7.85 -3.29 -3.20
C ILE A 66 -6.90 -2.09 -3.36
N PHE A 67 -5.98 -1.89 -2.42
CA PHE A 67 -5.00 -0.83 -2.49
C PHE A 67 -4.14 -0.90 -3.77
N PHE A 68 -3.81 -2.09 -4.28
CA PHE A 68 -2.99 -2.21 -5.50
C PHE A 68 -3.68 -1.64 -6.73
N THR A 69 -4.98 -1.87 -6.91
CA THR A 69 -5.73 -1.33 -8.05
C THR A 69 -5.85 0.19 -7.97
N HIS A 70 -6.02 0.73 -6.76
CA HIS A 70 -5.97 2.18 -6.54
C HIS A 70 -4.59 2.76 -6.87
N CYS A 71 -3.52 2.15 -6.36
CA CYS A 71 -2.15 2.59 -6.58
C CYS A 71 -1.79 2.58 -8.08
N ALA A 72 -2.13 1.49 -8.78
CA ALA A 72 -1.91 1.37 -10.22
C ALA A 72 -2.69 2.43 -11.01
N SER A 73 -3.93 2.73 -10.62
CA SER A 73 -4.72 3.81 -11.24
C SER A 73 -4.07 5.18 -11.08
N VAL A 74 -3.60 5.49 -9.88
CA VAL A 74 -2.96 6.78 -9.56
C VAL A 74 -1.66 6.94 -10.31
N ASP A 75 -0.79 5.93 -10.29
CA ASP A 75 0.49 5.99 -10.97
C ASP A 75 0.31 6.09 -12.49
N ALA A 76 -0.53 5.23 -13.09
CA ALA A 76 -0.82 5.28 -14.52
C ALA A 76 -1.40 6.63 -14.96
N PHE A 77 -2.24 7.24 -14.12
CA PHE A 77 -2.82 8.55 -14.40
C PHE A 77 -1.76 9.65 -14.40
N GLN A 78 -0.85 9.65 -13.41
CA GLN A 78 0.26 10.61 -13.39
C GLN A 78 1.20 10.40 -14.57
N GLN A 79 1.60 9.17 -14.86
CA GLN A 79 2.44 8.86 -16.01
C GLN A 79 1.83 9.42 -17.30
N TRP A 80 0.55 9.14 -17.55
CA TRP A 80 -0.15 9.70 -18.71
C TRP A 80 -0.16 11.23 -18.72
N MET A 81 -0.54 11.86 -17.60
CA MET A 81 -0.68 13.31 -17.49
C MET A 81 0.62 14.06 -17.83
N TYR A 82 1.77 13.50 -17.44
CA TYR A 82 3.08 14.15 -17.67
C TYR A 82 3.77 13.75 -18.97
N THR A 83 3.35 12.66 -19.62
CA THR A 83 4.00 12.14 -20.85
C THR A 83 3.21 12.40 -22.13
N THR A 84 1.99 12.91 -22.01
CA THR A 84 1.03 13.05 -23.12
C THR A 84 0.56 14.51 -23.22
N PRO A 85 0.57 15.15 -24.42
CA PRO A 85 0.16 16.55 -24.59
C PRO A 85 -1.25 16.85 -24.05
N GLU A 86 -2.18 15.91 -24.21
CA GLU A 86 -3.57 15.97 -23.74
C GLU A 86 -3.67 16.05 -22.21
N GLY A 87 -2.62 15.67 -21.47
CA GLY A 87 -2.58 15.79 -20.01
C GLY A 87 -2.66 17.24 -19.50
N ARG A 88 -2.49 18.23 -20.38
CA ARG A 88 -2.66 19.66 -20.07
C ARG A 88 -4.12 20.11 -20.07
N ASP A 89 -5.00 19.36 -20.71
CA ASP A 89 -6.43 19.65 -20.77
C ASP A 89 -7.15 19.16 -19.51
N ALA A 90 -8.08 19.96 -18.98
CA ALA A 90 -8.82 19.59 -17.77
C ALA A 90 -9.79 18.44 -18.04
N ASP A 91 -10.58 18.54 -19.10
CA ASP A 91 -11.59 17.53 -19.39
C ASP A 91 -10.95 16.19 -19.83
N ALA A 92 -9.80 16.24 -20.51
CA ALA A 92 -9.04 15.05 -20.86
C ALA A 92 -8.51 14.30 -19.63
N ARG A 93 -8.10 15.02 -18.58
CA ARG A 93 -7.70 14.42 -17.30
C ARG A 93 -8.85 13.68 -16.65
N ASP A 94 -10.04 14.27 -16.62
CA ASP A 94 -11.23 13.62 -16.07
C ASP A 94 -11.65 12.38 -16.87
N ARG A 95 -11.66 12.47 -18.20
CA ARG A 95 -11.92 11.33 -19.08
C ARG A 95 -10.90 10.21 -18.86
N LYS A 96 -9.61 10.56 -18.76
CA LYS A 96 -8.56 9.56 -18.54
C LYS A 96 -8.66 8.91 -17.18
N TRP A 97 -8.98 9.68 -16.14
CA TRP A 97 -9.21 9.14 -14.81
C TRP A 97 -10.33 8.11 -14.83
N LEU A 98 -11.48 8.43 -15.42
CA LEU A 98 -12.61 7.49 -15.55
C LEU A 98 -12.23 6.22 -16.33
N GLU A 99 -11.46 6.35 -17.42
CA GLU A 99 -10.95 5.21 -18.18
C GLU A 99 -10.09 4.28 -17.31
N LEU A 100 -9.10 4.84 -16.60
CA LEU A 100 -8.20 4.07 -15.74
C LEU A 100 -8.94 3.43 -14.57
N ARG A 101 -9.90 4.13 -13.96
CA ARG A 101 -10.72 3.56 -12.89
C ARG A 101 -11.56 2.39 -13.38
N ARG A 102 -12.18 2.47 -14.56
CA ARG A 102 -12.88 1.32 -15.16
C ARG A 102 -11.94 0.14 -15.39
N ARG A 103 -10.74 0.38 -15.94
CA ARG A 103 -9.75 -0.68 -16.18
C ARG A 103 -9.33 -1.41 -14.90
N PHE A 104 -9.06 -0.68 -13.82
CA PHE A 104 -8.45 -1.27 -12.62
C PHE A 104 -9.46 -1.67 -11.53
N GLU A 105 -10.61 -1.00 -11.40
CA GLU A 105 -11.66 -1.40 -10.45
C GLU A 105 -12.60 -2.48 -11.02
N GLY A 106 -12.63 -2.61 -12.36
CA GLY A 106 -13.56 -3.49 -13.06
C GLY A 106 -15.03 -3.11 -12.79
N ASP A 107 -15.90 -4.11 -12.89
CA ASP A 107 -17.35 -3.97 -12.71
C ASP A 107 -17.82 -4.31 -11.28
N SER A 108 -16.88 -4.44 -10.34
CA SER A 108 -17.17 -4.78 -8.93
C SER A 108 -17.94 -3.68 -8.19
N VAL A 109 -17.87 -2.43 -8.69
CA VAL A 109 -18.55 -1.26 -8.12
C VAL A 109 -19.38 -0.60 -9.21
N ASN A 110 -20.68 -0.44 -8.94
CA ASN A 110 -21.59 0.27 -9.83
C ASN A 110 -21.44 1.80 -9.66
N TRP A 111 -20.99 2.47 -10.72
CA TRP A 111 -20.84 3.93 -10.79
C TRP A 111 -21.90 4.60 -11.68
N SER A 112 -22.98 3.90 -12.07
CA SER A 112 -24.03 4.45 -12.93
C SER A 112 -24.59 5.76 -12.36
N GLY A 113 -24.50 6.82 -13.16
CA GLY A 113 -24.97 8.16 -12.78
C GLY A 113 -24.07 8.92 -11.79
N LEU A 114 -22.89 8.39 -11.45
CA LEU A 114 -21.98 8.94 -10.43
C LEU A 114 -20.59 9.31 -11.00
N ASP A 115 -20.53 9.70 -12.28
CA ASP A 115 -19.26 10.04 -12.93
C ASP A 115 -18.60 11.27 -12.30
N ALA A 116 -19.38 12.28 -11.90
CA ALA A 116 -18.87 13.49 -11.26
C ALA A 116 -18.21 13.19 -9.90
N GLU A 117 -18.85 12.35 -9.09
CA GLU A 117 -18.31 11.89 -7.81
C GLU A 117 -17.06 11.04 -8.02
N ARG A 118 -17.06 10.17 -9.04
CA ARG A 118 -15.90 9.34 -9.37
C ARG A 118 -14.71 10.18 -9.82
N ILE A 119 -14.96 11.25 -10.59
CA ILE A 119 -13.96 12.26 -10.98
C ILE A 119 -13.44 13.01 -9.74
N ALA A 120 -14.32 13.50 -8.88
CA ALA A 120 -13.94 14.28 -7.69
C ALA A 120 -12.92 13.56 -6.78
N ARG A 121 -12.88 12.20 -6.81
CA ARG A 121 -11.93 11.41 -6.03
C ARG A 121 -10.46 11.70 -6.36
N TRP A 122 -10.10 12.02 -7.61
CA TRP A 122 -8.70 12.34 -7.93
C TRP A 122 -8.35 13.75 -7.49
N TYR A 123 -9.29 14.70 -7.57
CA TYR A 123 -9.10 16.05 -7.03
C TYR A 123 -8.91 16.06 -5.51
N TYR A 124 -9.57 15.15 -4.78
CA TYR A 124 -9.41 15.01 -3.34
C TYR A 124 -8.05 14.44 -2.92
N GLN A 125 -7.27 13.88 -3.85
CA GLN A 125 -6.00 13.24 -3.54
C GLN A 125 -4.83 14.23 -3.62
N PRO A 126 -4.29 14.70 -2.47
CA PRO A 126 -3.26 15.75 -2.45
C PRO A 126 -1.96 15.32 -3.13
N HIS A 127 -1.68 14.01 -3.21
CA HIS A 127 -0.47 13.48 -3.82
C HIS A 127 -0.31 13.84 -5.29
N PHE A 128 -1.38 14.12 -6.03
CA PHE A 128 -1.27 14.62 -7.41
C PHE A 128 -0.68 16.03 -7.48
N PHE A 129 -0.93 16.84 -6.46
CA PHE A 129 -0.61 18.27 -6.47
C PHE A 129 0.69 18.57 -5.71
N GLU A 130 0.92 17.87 -4.60
CA GLU A 130 2.06 18.16 -3.71
C GLU A 130 3.27 17.26 -3.98
N PHE A 131 3.05 16.00 -4.37
CA PHE A 131 4.11 14.99 -4.45
C PHE A 131 3.95 14.09 -5.69
N PRO A 132 4.16 14.61 -6.90
CA PRO A 132 4.03 13.82 -8.12
C PRO A 132 4.97 12.61 -8.11
N PHE A 133 4.50 11.50 -8.66
CA PHE A 133 5.14 10.18 -8.73
C PHE A 133 5.49 9.53 -7.38
N TYR A 134 5.00 10.07 -6.27
CA TYR A 134 5.23 9.47 -4.96
C TYR A 134 4.32 8.27 -4.67
N TYR A 135 3.14 8.20 -5.29
CA TYR A 135 2.14 7.23 -4.88
C TYR A 135 2.54 5.77 -5.15
N ILE A 136 3.33 5.53 -6.21
CA ILE A 136 3.86 4.20 -6.55
C ILE A 136 4.73 3.61 -5.43
N GLU A 137 5.37 4.45 -4.62
CA GLU A 137 6.18 3.99 -3.49
C GLU A 137 5.33 3.29 -2.43
N TYR A 138 4.06 3.67 -2.27
CA TYR A 138 3.14 2.94 -1.40
C TYR A 138 2.82 1.55 -1.95
N GLY A 139 2.66 1.41 -3.27
CA GLY A 139 2.47 0.11 -3.94
C GLY A 139 3.66 -0.82 -3.72
N ILE A 140 4.87 -0.30 -3.96
CA ILE A 140 6.11 -1.03 -3.69
C ILE A 140 6.16 -1.42 -2.20
N ALA A 141 5.90 -0.48 -1.29
CA ALA A 141 5.89 -0.74 0.14
C ALA A 141 4.92 -1.83 0.59
N GLN A 142 3.71 -1.84 0.00
CA GLN A 142 2.69 -2.85 0.28
C GLN A 142 3.20 -4.26 -0.05
N LEU A 143 3.96 -4.43 -1.14
CA LEU A 143 4.58 -5.71 -1.51
C LEU A 143 5.59 -6.18 -0.45
N GLY A 144 6.43 -5.26 0.05
CA GLY A 144 7.35 -5.57 1.15
C GLY A 144 6.60 -5.92 2.43
N ALA A 145 5.55 -5.17 2.76
CA ALA A 145 4.74 -5.40 3.95
C ALA A 145 4.04 -6.76 3.95
N LEU A 146 3.45 -7.16 2.80
CA LEU A 146 2.81 -8.48 2.66
C LEU A 146 3.81 -9.63 2.81
N GLN A 147 5.04 -9.49 2.28
CA GLN A 147 6.08 -10.50 2.46
C GLN A 147 6.54 -10.62 3.91
N VAL A 148 6.77 -9.49 4.60
CA VAL A 148 7.12 -9.48 6.03
C VAL A 148 5.98 -10.08 6.87
N TRP A 149 4.74 -9.77 6.52
CA TRP A 149 3.57 -10.36 7.15
C TRP A 149 3.49 -11.87 6.93
N ARG A 150 3.59 -12.35 5.68
CA ARG A 150 3.65 -13.78 5.35
C ARG A 150 4.72 -14.51 6.14
N ASN A 151 5.94 -13.98 6.17
CA ASN A 151 7.05 -14.57 6.94
C ASN A 151 6.71 -14.69 8.43
N SER A 152 5.91 -13.76 8.97
CA SER A 152 5.48 -13.79 10.36
C SER A 152 4.43 -14.85 10.68
N LEU A 153 3.70 -15.35 9.68
CA LEU A 153 2.76 -16.47 9.83
C LEU A 153 3.51 -17.78 10.12
N THR A 154 4.71 -17.94 9.55
CA THR A 154 5.60 -19.10 9.76
C THR A 154 6.49 -18.93 11.00
N ASN A 155 7.27 -17.83 11.07
CA ASN A 155 8.16 -17.55 12.19
C ASN A 155 8.14 -16.07 12.54
N ARG A 156 7.25 -15.74 13.48
CA ARG A 156 7.06 -14.37 13.94
C ARG A 156 8.30 -13.74 14.57
N GLY A 157 9.07 -14.50 15.36
CA GLY A 157 10.26 -13.99 16.05
C GLY A 157 11.33 -13.57 15.06
N GLU A 158 11.59 -14.43 14.07
CA GLU A 158 12.54 -14.14 13.00
C GLU A 158 12.08 -12.97 12.11
N ALA A 159 10.80 -12.94 11.71
CA ALA A 159 10.25 -11.86 10.88
C ALA A 159 10.41 -10.49 11.55
N VAL A 160 10.13 -10.39 12.86
CA VAL A 160 10.34 -9.15 13.62
C VAL A 160 11.83 -8.78 13.71
N ARG A 161 12.70 -9.76 13.94
CA ARG A 161 14.16 -9.52 14.00
C ARG A 161 14.67 -8.96 12.67
N LYS A 162 14.39 -9.63 11.55
CA LYS A 162 14.80 -9.19 10.20
C LYS A 162 14.22 -7.82 9.85
N TYR A 163 12.97 -7.58 10.20
CA TYR A 163 12.35 -6.28 10.00
C TYR A 163 13.06 -5.15 10.77
N ARG A 164 13.41 -5.38 12.04
CA ARG A 164 14.18 -4.41 12.84
C ARG A 164 15.58 -4.18 12.28
N GLU A 165 16.23 -5.22 11.78
CA GLU A 165 17.54 -5.10 11.12
C GLU A 165 17.45 -4.21 9.87
N ALA A 166 16.41 -4.40 9.04
CA ALA A 166 16.20 -3.55 7.88
C ALA A 166 15.91 -2.08 8.26
N LEU A 167 15.11 -1.86 9.31
CA LEU A 167 14.86 -0.50 9.82
C LEU A 167 16.12 0.18 10.36
N ALA A 168 17.02 -0.57 11.00
CA ALA A 168 18.27 -0.05 11.54
C ALA A 168 19.23 0.47 10.46
N LEU A 169 19.11 -0.03 9.21
CA LEU A 169 19.90 0.46 8.08
C LEU A 169 19.50 1.89 7.66
N GLY A 170 18.26 2.31 7.91
CA GLY A 170 17.75 3.61 7.45
C GLY A 170 18.01 3.84 5.97
N ALA A 171 18.37 5.07 5.59
CA ALA A 171 18.69 5.42 4.19
C ALA A 171 20.13 5.11 3.75
N SER A 172 20.84 4.23 4.48
CA SER A 172 22.23 3.91 4.15
C SER A 172 22.39 2.87 3.03
N ARG A 173 21.33 2.12 2.71
CA ARG A 173 21.35 1.02 1.73
C ARG A 173 20.29 1.21 0.64
N PRO A 174 20.54 0.70 -0.59
CA PRO A 174 19.56 0.75 -1.66
C PRO A 174 18.37 -0.17 -1.38
N LEU A 175 17.24 0.11 -2.03
CA LEU A 175 15.97 -0.59 -1.79
C LEU A 175 16.05 -2.13 -1.88
N PRO A 176 16.72 -2.74 -2.88
CA PRO A 176 16.83 -4.20 -2.94
C PRO A 176 17.54 -4.80 -1.72
N GLU A 177 18.56 -4.12 -1.17
CA GLU A 177 19.26 -4.57 0.03
C GLU A 177 18.36 -4.47 1.27
N LEU A 178 17.59 -3.40 1.40
CA LEU A 178 16.62 -3.24 2.50
C LEU A 178 15.56 -4.35 2.49
N TYR A 179 15.02 -4.68 1.30
CA TYR A 179 14.10 -5.80 1.13
C TYR A 179 14.74 -7.12 1.55
N LYS A 180 15.94 -7.40 1.03
CA LYS A 180 16.69 -8.61 1.35
C LYS A 180 16.94 -8.75 2.86
N THR A 181 17.36 -7.67 3.54
CA THR A 181 17.56 -7.65 5.00
C THR A 181 16.26 -7.92 5.75
N ALA A 182 15.13 -7.41 5.27
CA ALA A 182 13.81 -7.68 5.85
C ALA A 182 13.30 -9.12 5.60
N GLY A 183 14.03 -9.93 4.82
CA GLY A 183 13.58 -11.26 4.39
C GLY A 183 12.56 -11.22 3.26
N ALA A 184 12.54 -10.14 2.48
CA ALA A 184 11.67 -9.92 1.33
C ALA A 184 12.50 -9.79 0.04
N ARG A 185 11.83 -9.84 -1.11
CA ARG A 185 12.37 -9.54 -2.44
C ARG A 185 11.53 -8.48 -3.13
N LEU A 186 12.13 -7.72 -4.04
CA LEU A 186 11.34 -6.86 -4.91
C LEU A 186 10.58 -7.72 -5.92
N ILE A 187 9.28 -7.49 -6.03
CA ILE A 187 8.36 -8.24 -6.89
C ILE A 187 7.82 -7.26 -7.92
N PHE A 188 7.99 -7.58 -9.20
CA PHE A 188 7.48 -6.77 -10.32
C PHE A 188 6.77 -7.63 -11.38
N ASP A 189 6.55 -8.91 -11.07
CA ASP A 189 5.98 -9.90 -11.97
C ASP A 189 4.65 -10.44 -11.41
N SER A 190 3.85 -11.03 -12.30
CA SER A 190 2.53 -11.57 -11.94
C SER A 190 2.59 -12.78 -11.02
N GLU A 191 3.69 -13.55 -11.06
CA GLU A 191 3.86 -14.76 -10.27
C GLU A 191 4.05 -14.42 -8.79
N GLY A 192 4.96 -13.50 -8.48
CA GLY A 192 5.13 -13.00 -7.12
C GLY A 192 3.93 -12.20 -6.61
N MET A 193 3.19 -11.50 -7.50
CA MET A 193 1.91 -10.90 -7.10
C MET A 193 0.91 -11.98 -6.68
N ARG A 194 0.76 -13.05 -7.48
CA ARG A 194 -0.12 -14.19 -7.17
C ARG A 194 0.26 -14.83 -5.83
N GLU A 195 1.54 -15.09 -5.61
CA GLU A 195 2.08 -15.63 -4.35
C GLU A 195 1.63 -14.82 -3.12
N LEU A 196 1.54 -13.49 -3.23
CA LEU A 196 1.10 -12.64 -2.13
C LEU A 196 -0.42 -12.60 -1.97
N ILE A 197 -1.17 -12.65 -3.07
CA ILE A 197 -2.64 -12.66 -3.04
C ILE A 197 -3.14 -13.98 -2.44
N GLU A 198 -2.57 -15.12 -2.82
CA GLU A 198 -2.94 -16.44 -2.30
C GLU A 198 -2.84 -16.48 -0.75
N VAL A 199 -1.78 -15.92 -0.18
CA VAL A 199 -1.63 -15.83 1.29
C VAL A 199 -2.73 -14.98 1.93
N VAL A 200 -3.17 -13.91 1.27
CA VAL A 200 -4.27 -13.07 1.77
C VAL A 200 -5.60 -13.82 1.71
N GLU A 201 -5.86 -14.52 0.60
CA GLU A 201 -7.07 -15.33 0.41
C GLU A 201 -7.17 -16.48 1.41
N GLU A 202 -6.06 -17.20 1.64
CA GLU A 202 -5.98 -18.25 2.66
C GLU A 202 -6.31 -17.72 4.06
N GLU A 203 -5.73 -16.58 4.44
CA GLU A 203 -5.98 -15.98 5.75
C GLU A 203 -7.39 -15.39 5.87
N LEU A 204 -7.98 -14.88 4.79
CA LEU A 204 -9.39 -14.47 4.75
C LEU A 204 -10.33 -15.66 4.96
N ALA A 205 -10.07 -16.80 4.32
CA ALA A 205 -10.88 -18.00 4.48
C ALA A 205 -10.92 -18.51 5.94
N THR A 206 -9.84 -18.30 6.71
CA THR A 206 -9.83 -18.63 8.15
C THR A 206 -10.75 -17.74 9.01
N LEU A 207 -11.24 -16.62 8.46
CA LEU A 207 -12.13 -15.66 9.13
C LEU A 207 -13.60 -15.79 8.70
N ASP A 208 -13.88 -16.66 7.73
CA ASP A 208 -15.23 -17.03 7.27
C ASP A 208 -15.77 -18.29 7.96
N ALA A 209 -14.89 -19.07 8.62
CA ALA A 209 -15.21 -20.30 9.35
C ALA A 209 -15.57 -20.02 10.81
#